data_AF-A0A5S9MEJ7-F1
#
_entry.id   AF-A0A5S9MEJ7-F1
#
_cell.length_a   1.000
_cell.length_b   1.000
_cell.length_c   1.000
_cell.angle_alpha   90.00
_cell.angle_beta   90.00
_cell.angle_gamma   90.00
#
_symmetry.space_group_name_H-M   'P 1'
#
loop_
_entity.id
_entity.type
_entity.pdbx_description
1 polymer ?
#
loop_
_entity_poly.entity_id
_entity_poly.type
_entity_poly.pdbx_seq_one_letter_code
_entity_poly.pdbx_strand_id
1 'polypeptide(L)'
;MIILSGQPVTNEQLASFQLEGQKRIILMQLQASNDTFRYRQASDLLFEVTLRSNIMNAARDLNKSGASFAIFQRSRANDAFWRVSEAGALELRYQVEPSRGIQDIFENGSKYAFECATAIVIVFIWGFCKQ
;
A
#
# COMPACT_ATOMS: atom_id res chain seq x y z
N MET A 1 -9.75 20.17 2.52
CA MET A 1 -10.99 20.18 3.37
C MET A 1 -11.68 18.82 3.35
N ILE A 2 -12.05 18.29 4.51
CA ILE A 2 -12.79 17.02 4.64
C ILE A 2 -14.29 17.27 4.83
N ILE A 3 -15.12 16.50 4.14
CA ILE A 3 -16.58 16.49 4.26
C ILE A 3 -17.03 15.07 4.64
N LEU A 4 -17.78 14.95 5.73
CA LEU A 4 -18.42 13.70 6.18
C LEU A 4 -19.94 13.84 6.07
N SER A 5 -20.58 12.90 5.37
CA SER A 5 -22.04 12.86 5.23
C SER A 5 -22.64 14.19 4.73
N GLY A 6 -21.89 14.90 3.87
CA GLY A 6 -22.27 16.21 3.32
C GLY A 6 -21.93 17.43 4.18
N GLN A 7 -21.38 17.26 5.39
CA GLN A 7 -21.01 18.35 6.29
C GLN A 7 -19.48 18.49 6.42
N PRO A 8 -18.93 19.71 6.42
CA PRO A 8 -17.52 19.93 6.75
C PRO A 8 -17.18 19.41 8.16
N VAL A 9 -16.05 18.72 8.29
CA VAL A 9 -15.63 18.17 9.58
C VAL A 9 -14.99 19.25 10.44
N THR A 10 -15.35 19.30 11.72
CA THR A 10 -14.74 20.24 12.69
C THR A 10 -13.46 19.69 13.32
N ASN A 11 -12.65 20.56 13.92
CA ASN A 11 -11.42 20.13 14.60
C ASN A 11 -11.70 19.22 15.81
N GLU A 12 -12.83 19.42 16.50
CA GLU A 12 -13.26 18.59 17.62
C GLU A 12 -13.61 17.17 17.14
N GLN A 13 -14.32 17.06 16.01
CA GLN A 13 -14.61 15.76 15.39
C GLN A 13 -13.33 15.05 14.96
N LEU A 14 -12.37 15.77 14.35
CA LEU A 14 -11.06 15.20 13.98
C LEU A 14 -10.29 14.71 15.21
N ALA A 15 -10.32 15.46 16.32
CA ALA A 15 -9.68 15.08 17.57
C ALA A 15 -10.32 13.84 18.21
N SER A 16 -11.64 13.67 18.05
CA SER A 16 -12.38 12.53 18.60
C SER A 16 -11.97 11.17 18.02
N PHE A 17 -11.32 11.15 16.85
CA PHE A 17 -10.81 9.91 16.25
C PHE A 17 -9.59 9.33 16.97
N GLN A 18 -8.98 10.07 17.91
CA GLN A 18 -7.87 9.59 18.75
C GLN A 18 -6.71 8.98 17.93
N LEU A 19 -6.48 9.49 16.72
CA LEU A 19 -5.37 9.04 15.87
C LEU A 19 -4.05 9.59 16.39
N GLU A 20 -3.02 8.75 16.31
CA GLU A 20 -1.66 9.05 16.73
C GLU A 20 -0.64 8.88 15.59
N GLY A 21 0.57 9.39 15.82
CA GLY A 21 1.73 9.23 14.93
C GLY A 21 1.44 9.57 13.47
N GLN A 22 1.80 8.65 12.58
CA GLN A 22 1.69 8.85 11.13
C GLN A 22 0.24 9.03 10.66
N LYS A 23 -0.73 8.32 11.26
CA LYS A 23 -2.15 8.45 10.89
C LYS A 23 -2.69 9.84 11.22
N ARG A 24 -2.29 10.41 12.36
CA ARG A 24 -2.63 11.79 12.73
C ARG A 24 -2.09 12.81 11.73
N ILE A 25 -0.83 12.66 11.32
CA ILE A 25 -0.19 13.54 10.34
C ILE A 25 -0.94 13.49 9.01
N ILE A 26 -1.28 12.29 8.52
CA ILE A 26 -2.05 12.11 7.28
C ILE A 26 -3.41 12.82 7.38
N LEU A 27 -4.15 12.60 8.47
CA LEU A 27 -5.46 13.23 8.68
C LEU A 27 -5.35 14.77 8.64
N MET A 28 -4.35 15.34 9.31
CA MET A 28 -4.11 16.78 9.31
C MET A 28 -3.75 17.32 7.93
N GLN A 29 -2.95 16.59 7.15
CA GLN A 29 -2.60 16.96 5.77
C GLN A 29 -3.81 16.91 4.83
N LEU A 30 -4.70 15.92 4.96
CA LEU A 30 -5.95 15.86 4.19
C LEU A 30 -6.86 17.06 4.51
N GLN A 31 -6.94 17.44 5.79
CA GLN A 31 -7.74 18.60 6.19
C GLN A 31 -7.16 19.91 5.66
N ALA A 32 -5.83 20.09 5.74
CA ALA A 32 -5.12 21.28 5.30
C ALA A 32 -4.94 21.39 3.76
N SER A 33 -5.18 20.32 3.01
CA SER A 33 -5.11 20.35 1.55
C SER A 33 -6.18 21.26 0.93
N ASN A 34 -5.82 21.87 -0.21
CA ASN A 34 -6.73 22.62 -1.07
C ASN A 34 -7.78 21.72 -1.75
N ASP A 35 -7.54 20.41 -1.79
CA ASP A 35 -8.50 19.45 -2.32
C ASP A 35 -9.66 19.20 -1.35
N THR A 36 -10.81 18.81 -1.89
CA THR A 36 -11.97 18.41 -1.09
C THR A 36 -12.10 16.89 -1.07
N PHE A 37 -11.98 16.30 0.12
CA PHE A 37 -12.17 14.86 0.35
C PHE A 37 -13.55 14.62 0.92
N ARG A 38 -14.37 13.81 0.23
CA ARG A 38 -15.75 13.51 0.62
C ARG A 38 -15.90 12.06 1.00
N TYR A 39 -16.51 11.81 2.16
CA TYR A 39 -16.77 10.46 2.63
C TYR A 39 -18.21 10.32 3.12
N ARG A 40 -18.77 9.10 3.02
CA ARG A 40 -20.16 8.85 3.44
C ARG A 40 -20.28 8.75 4.95
N GLN A 41 -19.26 8.19 5.60
CA GLN A 41 -19.18 7.95 7.04
C GLN A 41 -17.74 8.05 7.54
N ALA A 42 -17.55 8.22 8.85
CA ALA A 42 -16.23 8.37 9.45
C ALA A 42 -15.30 7.18 9.18
N SER A 43 -15.83 5.96 9.09
CA SER A 43 -15.01 4.77 8.80
C SER A 43 -14.36 4.81 7.42
N ASP A 44 -14.97 5.45 6.43
CA ASP A 44 -14.40 5.59 5.08
C ASP A 44 -13.14 6.50 5.14
N LEU A 45 -13.20 7.59 5.92
CA LEU A 45 -12.05 8.45 6.17
C LEU A 45 -10.95 7.71 6.95
N LEU A 46 -11.32 6.98 8.00
CA LEU A 46 -10.37 6.21 8.81
C LEU A 46 -9.71 5.08 8.00
N PHE A 47 -10.46 4.49 7.07
CA PHE A 47 -9.95 3.52 6.10
C PHE A 47 -8.89 4.17 5.20
N GLU A 48 -9.18 5.32 4.58
CA GLU A 48 -8.20 5.99 3.72
C GLU A 48 -6.93 6.39 4.49
N VAL A 49 -7.08 6.97 5.69
CA VAL A 49 -5.95 7.34 6.54
C VAL A 49 -5.11 6.12 6.91
N THR A 50 -5.76 5.01 7.25
CA THR A 50 -5.07 3.75 7.58
C THR A 50 -4.38 3.16 6.36
N LEU A 51 -5.04 3.12 5.21
CA LEU A 51 -4.49 2.61 3.96
C LEU A 51 -3.26 3.42 3.53
N ARG A 52 -3.34 4.76 3.54
CA ARG A 52 -2.18 5.63 3.26
C ARG A 52 -1.02 5.36 4.23
N SER A 53 -1.32 5.16 5.50
CA SER A 53 -0.30 4.78 6.50
C SER A 53 0.35 3.45 6.17
N ASN A 54 -0.46 2.45 5.79
CA ASN A 54 0.00 1.12 5.43
C ASN A 54 0.83 1.10 4.15
N ILE A 55 0.46 1.89 3.14
CA ILE A 55 1.23 2.04 1.89
C ILE A 55 2.64 2.58 2.17
N MET A 56 2.76 3.59 3.04
CA MET A 56 4.06 4.12 3.44
C MET A 56 4.90 3.09 4.21
N ASN A 57 4.27 2.28 5.07
CA ASN A 57 4.95 1.19 5.76
C ASN A 57 5.36 0.07 4.79
N ALA A 58 4.49 -0.30 3.85
CA ALA A 58 4.78 -1.25 2.80
C ALA A 58 5.97 -0.82 1.94
N ALA A 59 6.09 0.48 1.60
CA ALA A 59 7.26 1.00 0.90
C ALA A 59 8.55 0.81 1.71
N ARG A 60 8.51 1.08 3.03
CA ARG A 60 9.66 0.86 3.92
C ARG A 60 10.00 -0.62 4.07
N ASP A 61 8.99 -1.49 4.15
CA ASP A 61 9.15 -2.93 4.25
C ASP A 61 9.77 -3.49 2.97
N LEU A 62 9.29 -3.04 1.79
CA LEU A 62 9.86 -3.46 0.51
C LEU A 62 11.33 -3.04 0.40
N ASN A 63 11.66 -1.81 0.80
CA ASN A 63 13.04 -1.33 0.83
C ASN A 63 13.95 -2.16 1.74
N LYS A 64 13.41 -2.76 2.82
CA LYS A 64 14.15 -3.63 3.75
C LYS A 64 14.16 -5.11 3.33
N SER A 65 13.29 -5.53 2.42
CA SER A 65 13.10 -6.94 2.04
C SER A 65 14.30 -7.58 1.33
N GLY A 66 15.19 -6.77 0.76
CA GLY A 66 16.28 -7.24 -0.10
C GLY A 66 15.87 -7.43 -1.58
N ALA A 67 14.63 -7.08 -1.95
CA ALA A 67 14.23 -6.98 -3.35
C ALA A 67 15.11 -5.96 -4.09
N SER A 68 15.42 -6.26 -5.34
CA SER A 68 16.38 -5.50 -6.16
C SER A 68 15.73 -4.94 -7.42
N PHE A 69 16.32 -3.90 -7.99
CA PHE A 69 15.88 -3.38 -9.28
C PHE A 69 16.32 -4.31 -10.43
N ALA A 70 15.42 -4.55 -11.39
CA ALA A 70 15.76 -5.17 -12.66
C ALA A 70 14.84 -4.68 -13.78
N ILE A 71 15.40 -4.57 -14.98
CA ILE A 71 14.61 -4.43 -16.21
C ILE A 71 13.80 -5.72 -16.48
N PHE A 72 12.77 -5.62 -17.31
CA PHE A 72 11.89 -6.75 -17.64
C PHE A 72 12.65 -8.03 -18.03
N GLN A 73 13.65 -7.95 -18.90
CA GLN A 73 14.44 -9.11 -19.35
C GLN A 73 15.27 -9.77 -18.24
N ARG A 74 15.45 -9.09 -17.11
CA ARG A 74 16.21 -9.57 -15.95
C ARG A 74 15.34 -9.75 -14.71
N SER A 75 14.01 -9.67 -14.87
CA SER A 75 13.08 -9.84 -13.76
C SER A 75 13.18 -11.27 -13.20
N ARG A 76 13.11 -11.38 -11.88
CA ARG A 76 13.17 -12.66 -11.16
C ARG A 76 12.18 -12.66 -10.00
N ALA A 77 11.71 -13.85 -9.65
CA ALA A 77 10.80 -14.06 -8.54
C ALA A 77 11.01 -15.44 -7.93
N ASN A 78 10.48 -15.66 -6.73
CA ASN A 78 10.50 -16.98 -6.09
C ASN A 78 9.59 -17.95 -6.87
N ASP A 79 10.20 -18.96 -7.49
CA ASP A 79 9.50 -19.92 -8.37
C ASP A 79 8.46 -20.77 -7.63
N ALA A 80 8.50 -20.83 -6.29
CA ALA A 80 7.44 -21.45 -5.51
C ALA A 80 6.08 -20.72 -5.62
N PHE A 81 6.10 -19.42 -5.91
CA PHE A 81 4.90 -18.56 -5.92
C PHE A 81 4.61 -17.96 -7.30
N TRP A 82 5.65 -17.63 -8.07
CA TRP A 82 5.53 -16.84 -9.29
C TRP A 82 6.27 -17.53 -10.44
N ARG A 83 5.67 -17.50 -11.64
CA ARG A 83 6.35 -17.74 -12.91
C ARG A 83 6.76 -16.40 -13.50
N VAL A 84 7.98 -16.29 -14.04
CA VAL A 84 8.36 -15.11 -14.83
C VAL A 84 8.10 -15.42 -16.31
N SER A 85 7.28 -14.61 -16.98
CA SER A 85 7.01 -14.76 -18.41
C SER A 85 8.21 -14.34 -19.26
N GLU A 86 8.21 -14.68 -20.55
CA GLU A 86 9.25 -14.24 -21.49
C GLU A 86 9.36 -12.71 -21.58
N ALA A 87 8.26 -11.99 -21.34
CA ALA A 87 8.21 -10.54 -21.30
C ALA A 87 8.64 -9.95 -19.94
N GLY A 88 9.01 -10.77 -18.96
CA GLY A 88 9.42 -10.32 -17.62
C GLY A 88 8.27 -10.06 -16.65
N ALA A 89 7.04 -10.49 -16.97
CA ALA A 89 5.90 -10.35 -16.06
C ALA A 89 5.95 -11.41 -14.96
N LEU A 90 5.63 -11.03 -13.72
CA LEU A 90 5.51 -11.94 -12.58
C LEU A 90 4.08 -12.45 -12.53
N GLU A 91 3.89 -13.72 -12.88
CA GLU A 91 2.59 -14.38 -12.96
C GLU A 91 2.40 -15.31 -11.76
N LEU A 92 1.36 -15.07 -10.96
CA LEU A 92 1.07 -15.90 -9.80
C LEU A 92 0.76 -17.33 -10.26
N ARG A 93 1.39 -18.32 -9.63
CA ARG A 93 1.15 -19.72 -9.96
C ARG A 93 -0.27 -20.13 -9.59
N TYR A 94 -0.80 -21.08 -10.35
CA TYR A 94 -2.13 -21.64 -10.11
C TYR A 94 -2.24 -22.17 -8.66
N GLN A 95 -3.39 -21.92 -8.02
CA GLN A 95 -3.70 -22.28 -6.63
C GLN A 95 -2.84 -21.64 -5.53
N VAL A 96 -1.91 -20.75 -5.88
CA VAL A 96 -1.23 -19.93 -4.86
C VAL A 96 -2.20 -18.86 -4.38
N GLU A 97 -2.35 -18.74 -3.06
CA GLU A 97 -3.14 -17.70 -2.45
C GLU A 97 -2.46 -16.33 -2.66
N PRO A 98 -3.15 -15.31 -3.23
CA PRO A 98 -2.52 -14.05 -3.62
C PRO A 98 -1.83 -13.31 -2.48
N SER A 99 -2.42 -13.30 -1.28
CA SER A 99 -1.81 -12.62 -0.13
C SER A 99 -0.49 -13.26 0.27
N ARG A 100 -0.39 -14.59 0.20
CA ARG A 100 0.85 -15.34 0.45
C ARG A 100 1.90 -15.08 -0.62
N GLY A 101 1.50 -15.04 -1.90
CA GLY A 101 2.41 -14.70 -2.99
C GLY A 101 3.03 -13.31 -2.83
N ILE A 102 2.22 -12.32 -2.45
CA ILE A 102 2.69 -10.95 -2.19
C ILE A 102 3.53 -10.89 -0.91
N GLN A 103 3.09 -11.54 0.18
CA GLN A 103 3.83 -11.61 1.44
C GLN A 103 5.25 -12.17 1.24
N ASP A 104 5.41 -13.17 0.39
CA ASP A 104 6.72 -13.78 0.10
C ASP A 104 7.71 -12.77 -0.51
N ILE A 105 7.23 -11.74 -1.22
CA ILE A 105 8.09 -10.66 -1.75
C ILE A 105 8.75 -9.88 -0.60
N PHE A 106 8.04 -9.70 0.51
CA PHE A 106 8.55 -8.98 1.68
C PHE A 106 9.40 -9.87 2.58
N GLU A 107 9.07 -11.16 2.69
CA GLU A 107 9.79 -12.13 3.53
C GLU A 107 11.08 -12.66 2.86
N ASN A 108 11.05 -12.83 1.54
CA ASN A 108 12.13 -13.44 0.74
C ASN A 108 12.61 -12.51 -0.38
N GLY A 109 12.63 -11.21 -0.14
CA GLY A 109 12.89 -10.19 -1.17
C GLY A 109 14.17 -10.40 -1.98
N SER A 110 15.22 -10.99 -1.42
CA SER A 110 16.45 -11.33 -2.16
C SER A 110 16.23 -12.25 -3.37
N LYS A 111 15.12 -13.01 -3.41
CA LYS A 111 14.70 -13.83 -4.56
C LYS A 111 14.03 -13.02 -5.67
N TYR A 112 13.78 -11.74 -5.45
CA TYR A 112 12.99 -10.89 -6.32
C TYR A 112 13.83 -9.77 -6.94
N ALA A 113 13.58 -9.51 -8.22
CA ALA A 113 13.98 -8.27 -8.87
C ALA A 113 12.97 -7.88 -9.93
N PHE A 114 12.57 -6.61 -9.94
CA PHE A 114 11.54 -6.10 -10.86
C PHE A 114 11.66 -4.57 -11.04
N GLU A 115 10.93 -4.08 -12.04
CA GLU A 115 10.85 -2.66 -12.40
C GLU A 115 10.19 -1.79 -11.34
N CYS A 116 10.45 -0.48 -11.41
CA CYS A 116 9.91 0.48 -10.45
C CYS A 116 8.36 0.55 -10.49
N ALA A 117 7.75 0.48 -11.67
CA ALA A 117 6.29 0.46 -11.81
C ALA A 117 5.67 -0.76 -11.10
N THR A 118 6.31 -1.93 -11.23
CA THR A 118 5.90 -3.17 -10.55
C THR A 118 6.00 -3.02 -9.03
N ALA A 119 7.07 -2.38 -8.54
CA ALA A 119 7.25 -2.11 -7.11
C ALA A 119 6.11 -1.27 -6.52
N ILE A 120 5.63 -0.25 -7.24
CA ILE A 120 4.51 0.59 -6.79
C ILE A 120 3.22 -0.24 -6.61
N VAL A 121 2.91 -1.11 -7.57
CA VAL A 121 1.73 -1.98 -7.49
C VAL A 121 1.83 -2.95 -6.30
N ILE A 122 2.99 -3.57 -6.09
CA ILE A 122 3.25 -4.45 -4.94
C ILE A 122 3.04 -3.72 -3.61
N VAL A 123 3.59 -2.50 -3.49
CA VAL A 123 3.42 -1.66 -2.30
C VAL A 123 1.94 -1.33 -2.06
N PHE A 124 1.18 -1.01 -3.11
CA PHE A 124 -0.26 -0.76 -2.97
C PHE A 124 -1.00 -2.00 -2.50
N ILE A 125 -0.78 -3.15 -3.13
CA ILE A 125 -1.45 -4.41 -2.74
C ILE A 125 -1.11 -4.78 -1.30
N TRP A 126 0.16 -4.68 -0.90
CA TRP A 126 0.55 -4.97 0.48
C TRP A 126 -0.04 -3.98 1.49
N GLY A 127 -0.13 -2.71 1.12
CA GLY A 127 -0.83 -1.70 1.92
C GLY A 127 -2.29 -2.07 2.22
N PHE A 128 -2.98 -2.69 1.25
CA PHE A 128 -4.33 -3.21 1.43
C PHE A 128 -4.39 -4.46 2.31
N CYS A 129 -3.41 -5.37 2.19
CA CYS A 129 -3.35 -6.61 2.98
C CYS A 129 -3.06 -6.39 4.48
N LYS A 130 -2.53 -5.21 4.86
CA LYS A 130 -2.16 -4.86 6.25
C LYS A 130 -3.33 -4.30 7.09
N GLN A 131 -4.57 -4.58 6.71
CA GLN A 131 -5.75 -4.14 7.46
C GLN A 131 -6.06 -5.04 8.66
#